data_AF-A0A090MA27-F1
#
_entry.id   AF-A0A090MA27-F1
#
_cell.length_a   1.000
_cell.length_b   1.000
_cell.length_c   1.000
_cell.angle_alpha   90.00
_cell.angle_beta   90.00
_cell.angle_gamma   90.00
#
_symmetry.space_group_name_H-M   'P 1'
#
loop_
_entity.id
_entity.type
_entity.pdbx_description
1 polymer ?
#
loop_
_entity_poly.entity_id
_entity_poly.type
_entity_poly.pdbx_seq_one_letter_code
_entity_poly.pdbx_strand_id
1 'polypeptide(L)'
;MEWQEEGEISEGTLGQNRVRKQTAPKSSGGVVEAVQSLKQVLEQDFNKKIEAMKAEFQREFTKLRARMAEEVARATAQIAQELSPVRDQLTQAYVTRDGRNANRLRVIGRNEEEMQKIKTILETRKAPGTKVLQDQLYPIKVNSMNRMAVFDQKFNILPGALKTLSHKNEIQIVKAAWLSRKVNLKSYRSMVVYLTKSNNAKKLLQEHYFLIAGESAYTSVFE
;
A
#
# COMPACT_ATOMS: atom_id res chain seq x y z
N MET A 1 -78.70 93.08 36.64
CA MET A 1 -78.58 94.35 35.89
C MET A 1 -77.12 94.43 35.46
N GLU A 2 -76.77 94.11 34.20
CA GLU A 2 -77.02 94.98 33.01
C GLU A 2 -76.20 96.28 33.25
N TRP A 3 -75.14 96.60 32.52
CA TRP A 3 -75.01 96.91 31.09
C TRP A 3 -73.49 96.89 30.73
N GLN A 4 -73.06 96.21 29.66
CA GLN A 4 -72.78 96.74 28.31
C GLN A 4 -71.64 97.78 28.25
N GLU A 5 -70.54 97.49 27.52
CA GLU A 5 -70.32 97.82 26.08
C GLU A 5 -70.04 99.33 25.95
N GLU A 6 -68.97 99.85 25.34
CA GLU A 6 -68.35 99.57 24.04
C GLU A 6 -67.02 100.35 23.93
N GLY A 7 -66.17 99.91 22.99
CA GLY A 7 -65.32 100.78 22.18
C GLY A 7 -64.01 101.27 22.83
N GLU A 8 -62.93 101.54 22.11
CA GLU A 8 -62.67 101.49 20.69
C GLU A 8 -61.15 101.85 20.50
N ILE A 9 -60.51 101.22 19.52
CA ILE A 9 -59.35 101.66 18.69
C ILE A 9 -58.11 102.38 19.30
N SER A 10 -56.97 101.70 19.12
CA SER A 10 -55.73 102.14 18.45
C SER A 10 -54.83 103.30 18.96
N GLU A 11 -53.55 103.08 18.63
CA GLU A 11 -52.40 104.00 18.54
C GLU A 11 -51.51 104.25 19.78
N GLY A 12 -50.20 104.06 19.54
CA GLY A 12 -49.22 105.11 19.84
C GLY A 12 -48.39 104.97 21.11
N THR A 13 -47.25 104.29 20.96
CA THR A 13 -45.90 104.65 21.50
C THR A 13 -45.80 105.54 22.75
N LEU A 14 -45.08 105.10 23.79
CA LEU A 14 -43.62 105.30 23.95
C LEU A 14 -43.20 105.04 25.41
N GLY A 15 -42.22 104.16 25.58
CA GLY A 15 -41.12 104.33 26.55
C GLY A 15 -41.38 103.99 28.02
N GLN A 16 -40.72 102.92 28.50
CA GLN A 16 -40.02 102.98 29.77
C GLN A 16 -38.93 101.89 29.86
N ASN A 17 -37.68 102.37 29.94
CA ASN A 17 -36.48 101.60 30.18
C ASN A 17 -36.54 100.91 31.55
N ARG A 18 -36.22 99.61 31.62
CA ARG A 18 -35.82 98.97 32.87
C ARG A 18 -34.62 98.04 32.66
N VAL A 19 -33.55 98.43 33.33
CA VAL A 19 -32.27 97.73 33.53
C VAL A 19 -32.46 96.24 33.80
N ARG A 20 -31.72 95.38 33.09
CA ARG A 20 -31.52 93.98 33.47
C ARG A 20 -30.03 93.63 33.40
N LYS A 21 -29.48 93.32 34.57
CA LYS A 21 -28.11 92.83 34.79
C LYS A 21 -27.80 91.65 33.87
N GLN A 22 -26.62 91.69 33.26
CA GLN A 22 -25.98 90.54 32.65
C GLN A 22 -25.72 89.46 33.72
N THR A 23 -26.12 88.23 33.43
CA THR A 23 -25.55 87.02 34.05
C THR A 23 -25.03 86.14 32.93
N ALA A 24 -23.74 85.81 33.01
CA ALA A 24 -22.99 85.03 32.03
C ALA A 24 -23.60 83.63 31.76
N PRO A 25 -23.49 83.09 30.54
CA PRO A 25 -23.91 81.73 30.26
C PRO A 25 -22.83 80.75 30.76
N LYS A 26 -23.23 79.77 31.56
CA LYS A 26 -22.40 78.59 31.85
C LYS A 26 -22.42 77.67 30.64
N SER A 27 -21.44 77.84 29.75
CA SER A 27 -21.16 76.93 28.62
C SER A 27 -20.05 75.97 29.04
N SER A 28 -20.42 74.79 29.54
CA SER A 28 -19.46 73.73 29.89
C SER A 28 -19.80 72.36 29.28
N GLY A 29 -20.91 72.23 28.54
CA GLY A 29 -21.36 70.96 27.95
C GLY A 29 -20.67 70.58 26.63
N GLY A 30 -20.46 71.54 25.72
CA GLY A 30 -20.00 71.24 24.35
C GLY A 30 -18.54 70.76 24.25
N VAL A 31 -17.66 71.19 25.17
CA VAL A 31 -16.26 70.76 25.19
C VAL A 31 -16.13 69.30 25.67
N VAL A 32 -16.99 68.88 26.61
CA VAL A 32 -16.98 67.51 27.14
C VAL A 32 -17.45 66.51 26.09
N GLU A 33 -18.53 66.83 25.36
CA GLU A 33 -19.04 65.98 24.26
C GLU A 33 -18.05 65.85 23.10
N ALA A 34 -17.33 66.93 22.75
CA ALA A 34 -16.30 66.90 21.72
C ALA A 34 -15.12 65.99 22.11
N VAL A 35 -14.68 66.04 23.37
CA VAL A 35 -13.62 65.18 23.90
C VAL A 35 -14.05 63.71 23.93
N GLN A 36 -15.31 63.43 24.31
CA GLN A 36 -15.87 62.08 24.30
C GLN A 36 -15.97 61.49 22.88
N SER A 37 -16.39 62.31 21.92
CA SER A 37 -16.48 61.91 20.51
C SER A 37 -15.10 61.59 19.92
N LEU A 38 -14.09 62.42 20.21
CA LEU A 38 -12.70 62.16 19.80
C LEU A 38 -12.15 60.86 20.40
N LYS A 39 -12.40 60.62 21.69
CA LYS A 39 -12.00 59.39 22.36
C LYS A 39 -12.62 58.16 21.69
N GLN A 40 -13.90 58.23 21.34
CA GLN A 40 -14.62 57.13 20.70
C GLN A 40 -14.10 56.84 19.28
N VAL A 41 -13.75 57.88 18.52
CA VAL A 41 -13.15 57.74 17.18
C VAL A 41 -11.76 57.09 17.25
N LEU A 42 -10.92 57.51 18.21
CA LEU A 42 -9.61 56.91 18.44
C LEU A 42 -9.70 55.44 18.86
N GLU A 43 -10.65 55.12 19.74
CA GLU A 43 -10.88 53.76 20.23
C GLU A 43 -11.41 52.85 19.10
N GLN A 44 -12.28 53.37 18.24
CA GLN A 44 -12.72 52.68 17.03
C GLN A 44 -11.59 52.44 16.03
N ASP A 45 -10.75 53.44 15.76
CA ASP A 45 -9.62 53.29 14.82
C ASP A 45 -8.60 52.25 15.33
N PHE A 46 -8.34 52.26 16.64
CA PHE A 46 -7.46 51.28 17.28
C PHE A 46 -8.03 49.86 17.21
N ASN A 47 -9.31 49.68 17.52
CA ASN A 47 -9.98 48.37 17.39
C ASN A 47 -9.99 47.87 15.95
N LYS A 48 -10.19 48.77 14.97
CA LYS A 48 -10.16 48.42 13.55
C LYS A 48 -8.77 47.95 13.09
N LYS A 49 -7.71 48.58 13.60
CA LYS A 49 -6.31 48.15 13.38
C LYS A 49 -6.01 46.80 14.02
N ILE A 50 -6.52 46.54 15.23
CA ILE A 50 -6.36 45.23 15.89
C ILE A 50 -7.03 44.12 15.06
N GLU A 51 -8.26 44.34 14.60
CA GLU A 51 -8.96 43.34 13.79
C GLU A 51 -8.30 43.13 12.42
N ALA A 52 -7.78 44.18 11.80
CA ALA A 52 -6.99 44.06 10.57
C ALA A 52 -5.72 43.21 10.79
N MET A 53 -4.98 43.48 11.87
CA MET A 53 -3.78 42.72 12.22
C MET A 53 -4.08 41.26 12.53
N LYS A 54 -5.18 40.99 13.23
CA LYS A 54 -5.68 39.64 13.51
C LYS A 54 -6.05 38.91 12.22
N ALA A 55 -6.72 39.57 11.29
CA ALA A 55 -7.08 39.00 9.99
C ALA A 55 -5.84 38.66 9.16
N GLU A 56 -4.82 39.53 9.15
CA GLU A 56 -3.54 39.26 8.48
C GLU A 56 -2.81 38.07 9.10
N PHE A 57 -2.73 38.00 10.43
CA PHE A 57 -2.12 36.88 11.12
C PHE A 57 -2.82 35.56 10.81
N GLN A 58 -4.16 35.55 10.84
CA GLN A 58 -4.96 34.36 10.49
C GLN A 58 -4.73 33.94 9.04
N ARG A 59 -4.60 34.91 8.12
CA ARG A 59 -4.32 34.65 6.71
C ARG A 59 -2.96 33.98 6.53
N GLU A 60 -1.92 34.49 7.18
CA GLU A 60 -0.57 33.90 7.11
C GLU A 60 -0.53 32.51 7.74
N PHE A 61 -1.20 32.29 8.87
CA PHE A 61 -1.30 30.98 9.50
C PHE A 61 -1.99 29.96 8.59
N THR A 62 -3.04 30.38 7.88
CA THR A 62 -3.76 29.53 6.91
C THR A 62 -2.87 29.15 5.72
N LYS A 63 -2.11 30.11 5.17
CA LYS A 63 -1.14 29.82 4.11
C LYS A 63 -0.05 28.85 4.56
N LEU A 64 0.47 29.02 5.77
CA LEU A 64 1.46 28.12 6.35
C LEU A 64 0.90 26.70 6.47
N ARG A 65 -0.34 26.56 6.97
CA ARG A 65 -1.02 25.27 7.09
C ARG A 65 -1.18 24.57 5.74
N ALA A 66 -1.56 25.32 4.71
CA ALA A 66 -1.70 24.78 3.35
C ALA A 66 -0.35 24.30 2.79
N ARG A 67 0.73 25.08 2.97
CA ARG A 67 2.08 24.69 2.55
C ARG A 67 2.57 23.43 3.25
N MET A 68 2.35 23.32 4.56
CA MET A 68 2.71 22.10 5.30
C MET A 68 1.90 20.89 4.82
N ALA A 69 0.60 21.04 4.57
CA ALA A 69 -0.22 19.95 4.04
C ALA A 69 0.27 19.49 2.66
N GLU A 70 0.69 20.42 1.81
CA GLU A 70 1.24 20.13 0.49
C GLU A 70 2.64 19.49 0.55
N GLU A 71 3.49 19.90 1.49
CA GLU A 71 4.77 19.22 1.76
C GLU A 71 4.56 17.81 2.29
N VAL A 72 3.64 17.62 3.23
CA VAL A 72 3.29 16.29 3.76
C VAL A 72 2.74 15.41 2.65
N ALA A 73 1.87 15.93 1.79
CA ALA A 73 1.34 15.19 0.65
C ALA A 73 2.46 14.82 -0.35
N ARG A 74 3.38 15.74 -0.65
CA ARG A 74 4.54 15.47 -1.53
C ARG A 74 5.49 14.43 -0.94
N ALA A 75 5.81 14.53 0.35
CA ALA A 75 6.66 13.55 1.03
C ALA A 75 5.98 12.17 1.08
N THR A 76 4.67 12.12 1.35
CA THR A 76 3.89 10.87 1.33
C THR A 76 3.86 10.25 -0.07
N ALA A 77 3.71 11.06 -1.12
CA ALA A 77 3.74 10.60 -2.50
C ALA A 77 5.13 10.09 -2.92
N GLN A 78 6.20 10.78 -2.51
CA GLN A 78 7.58 10.33 -2.74
C GLN A 78 7.84 8.99 -2.05
N ILE A 79 7.48 8.84 -0.77
CA ILE A 79 7.59 7.58 -0.04
C ILE A 79 6.80 6.48 -0.74
N ALA A 80 5.56 6.75 -1.16
CA ALA A 80 4.75 5.77 -1.89
C ALA A 80 5.38 5.38 -3.24
N GLN A 81 5.99 6.33 -3.94
CA GLN A 81 6.67 6.09 -5.22
C GLN A 81 7.92 5.23 -5.01
N GLU A 82 8.74 5.50 -3.99
CA GLU A 82 9.92 4.70 -3.65
C GLU A 82 9.56 3.29 -3.13
N LEU A 83 8.43 3.15 -2.43
CA LEU A 83 7.94 1.86 -1.96
C LEU A 83 7.20 1.04 -3.03
N SER A 84 6.78 1.65 -4.14
CA SER A 84 6.10 0.96 -5.23
C SER A 84 6.93 -0.18 -5.88
N PRO A 85 8.21 0.00 -6.27
CA PRO A 85 9.02 -1.09 -6.79
C PRO A 85 9.31 -2.17 -5.73
N VAL A 86 9.40 -1.82 -4.45
CA VAL A 86 9.59 -2.79 -3.36
C VAL A 86 8.34 -3.64 -3.15
N ARG A 87 7.15 -3.06 -3.29
CA ARG A 87 5.86 -3.77 -3.21
C ARG A 87 5.63 -4.70 -4.40
N ASP A 88 6.01 -4.24 -5.59
CA ASP A 88 5.92 -5.04 -6.82
C ASP A 88 6.97 -6.16 -6.83
N GLN A 89 8.12 -5.98 -6.15
CA GLN A 89 9.10 -7.04 -5.92
C GLN A 89 8.65 -8.07 -4.86
N LEU A 90 7.76 -7.71 -3.92
CA LEU A 90 7.28 -8.60 -2.86
C LEU A 90 5.95 -9.31 -3.17
N THR A 91 5.27 -8.98 -4.26
CA THR A 91 4.01 -9.62 -4.64
C THR A 91 4.24 -10.72 -5.68
N GLN A 92 4.37 -11.98 -5.21
CA GLN A 92 3.84 -13.22 -5.82
C GLN A 92 4.67 -14.49 -5.52
N ALA A 93 5.04 -14.68 -4.25
CA ALA A 93 5.46 -16.00 -3.77
C ALA A 93 4.37 -16.56 -2.85
N TYR A 94 3.78 -17.70 -3.21
CA TYR A 94 2.88 -18.41 -2.32
C TYR A 94 3.71 -19.18 -1.30
N VAL A 95 3.55 -18.87 -0.01
CA VAL A 95 4.20 -19.57 1.08
C VAL A 95 3.19 -20.47 1.76
N THR A 96 3.43 -21.78 1.74
CA THR A 96 2.55 -22.78 2.33
C THR A 96 3.31 -23.60 3.37
N ARG A 97 2.69 -23.85 4.53
CA ARG A 97 3.22 -24.79 5.52
C ARG A 97 3.04 -26.22 5.03
N ASP A 98 4.09 -27.02 5.10
CA ASP A 98 3.99 -28.42 4.68
C ASP A 98 3.17 -29.25 5.66
N GLY A 99 2.15 -29.96 5.17
CA GLY A 99 1.25 -30.78 5.98
C GLY A 99 1.91 -31.98 6.66
N ARG A 100 3.08 -32.43 6.18
CA ARG A 100 3.83 -33.54 6.81
C ARG A 100 4.88 -33.09 7.80
N ASN A 101 5.32 -31.82 7.75
CA ASN A 101 6.35 -31.29 8.62
C ASN A 101 6.09 -29.81 8.91
N ALA A 102 5.66 -29.53 10.14
CA ALA A 102 5.31 -28.21 10.61
C ALA A 102 6.49 -27.21 10.61
N ASN A 103 7.73 -27.70 10.55
CA ASN A 103 8.96 -26.91 10.49
C ASN A 103 9.43 -26.65 9.04
N ARG A 104 8.68 -27.10 8.03
CA ARG A 104 9.01 -26.91 6.62
C ARG A 104 8.03 -25.94 5.96
N LEU A 105 8.56 -24.85 5.42
CA LEU A 105 7.83 -23.92 4.56
C LEU A 105 8.12 -24.27 3.10
N ARG A 106 7.07 -24.29 2.28
CA ARG A 106 7.15 -24.38 0.82
C ARG A 106 6.93 -22.99 0.25
N VAL A 107 7.81 -22.58 -0.66
CA VAL A 107 7.66 -21.33 -1.39
C VAL A 107 7.47 -21.67 -2.87
N ILE A 108 6.41 -21.13 -3.47
CA ILE A 108 6.06 -21.33 -4.88
C ILE A 108 6.06 -19.95 -5.55
N GLY A 109 7.01 -19.71 -6.44
CA GLY A 109 7.07 -18.53 -7.32
C GLY A 109 6.31 -18.77 -8.62
N ARG A 110 6.03 -17.70 -9.38
CA ARG A 110 5.26 -17.80 -10.63
C ARG A 110 6.05 -18.37 -11.78
N ASN A 111 7.34 -18.07 -11.79
CA ASN A 111 8.25 -18.49 -12.85
C ASN A 111 9.61 -18.88 -12.25
N GLU A 112 10.47 -19.44 -13.12
CA GLU A 112 11.79 -19.91 -12.72
C GLU A 112 12.69 -18.77 -12.25
N GLU A 113 12.64 -17.61 -12.89
CA GLU A 113 13.47 -16.44 -12.55
C GLU A 113 13.13 -15.88 -11.16
N GLU A 114 11.86 -15.80 -10.80
CA GLU A 114 11.40 -15.43 -9.47
C GLU A 114 11.86 -16.45 -8.44
N MET A 115 11.75 -17.74 -8.73
CA MET A 115 12.25 -18.79 -7.85
C MET A 115 13.76 -18.67 -7.62
N GLN A 116 14.54 -18.35 -8.65
CA GLN A 116 15.98 -18.10 -8.50
C GLN A 116 16.26 -16.84 -7.65
N LYS A 117 15.53 -15.74 -7.85
CA LYS A 117 15.68 -14.52 -7.03
C LYS A 117 15.33 -14.78 -5.56
N ILE A 118 14.20 -15.45 -5.30
CA ILE A 118 13.76 -15.85 -3.96
C ILE A 118 14.84 -16.71 -3.30
N LYS A 119 15.39 -17.67 -4.03
CA LYS A 119 16.48 -18.52 -3.54
C LYS A 119 17.70 -17.70 -3.14
N THR A 120 18.18 -16.80 -4.00
CA THR A 120 19.32 -15.92 -3.69
C THR A 120 19.08 -15.09 -2.43
N ILE A 121 17.87 -14.54 -2.27
CA ILE A 121 17.50 -13.75 -1.09
C ILE A 121 17.51 -14.63 0.18
N LEU A 122 16.96 -15.85 0.12
CA LEU A 122 16.92 -16.77 1.25
C LEU A 122 18.30 -17.31 1.64
N GLU A 123 19.18 -17.56 0.66
CA GLU A 123 20.57 -17.95 0.91
C GLU A 123 21.39 -16.82 1.52
N THR A 124 21.17 -15.58 1.08
CA THR A 124 21.83 -14.38 1.62
C THR A 124 21.36 -14.07 3.05
N ARG A 125 20.06 -14.24 3.34
CA ARG A 125 19.45 -13.94 4.65
C ARG A 125 19.26 -15.17 5.54
N LYS A 126 20.11 -16.18 5.37
CA LYS A 126 20.01 -17.45 6.10
C LYS A 126 20.20 -17.23 7.60
N ALA A 127 19.14 -17.46 8.39
CA ALA A 127 19.28 -17.52 9.84
C ALA A 127 20.05 -18.79 10.27
N PRO A 128 20.84 -18.75 11.36
CA PRO A 128 21.51 -19.93 11.90
C PRO A 128 20.52 -21.08 12.13
N GLY A 129 20.82 -22.27 11.61
CA GLY A 129 19.95 -23.46 11.73
C GLY A 129 18.91 -23.63 10.62
N THR A 130 18.69 -22.63 9.75
CA THR A 130 17.74 -22.75 8.63
C THR A 130 18.40 -23.39 7.41
N LYS A 131 17.81 -24.47 6.88
CA LYS A 131 18.24 -25.13 5.65
C LYS A 131 17.25 -24.84 4.52
N VAL A 132 17.72 -24.18 3.46
CA VAL A 132 16.98 -24.05 2.20
C VAL A 132 17.16 -25.37 1.44
N LEU A 133 16.06 -26.10 1.22
CA LEU A 133 16.08 -27.31 0.40
C LEU A 133 16.23 -26.92 -1.07
N GLN A 134 17.37 -27.28 -1.66
CA GLN A 134 17.84 -26.81 -2.96
C GLN A 134 17.15 -27.47 -4.17
N ASP A 135 16.46 -28.59 -3.94
CA ASP A 135 16.00 -29.43 -5.04
C ASP A 135 14.57 -29.08 -5.43
N GLN A 136 14.39 -27.98 -6.17
CA GLN A 136 13.21 -27.82 -7.01
C GLN A 136 13.27 -28.90 -8.10
N LEU A 137 12.68 -30.05 -7.81
CA LEU A 137 12.59 -31.16 -8.74
C LEU A 137 11.30 -31.07 -9.53
N TYR A 138 11.37 -31.39 -10.81
CA TYR A 138 10.21 -31.47 -11.70
C TYR A 138 9.85 -32.95 -11.85
N PRO A 139 8.81 -33.44 -11.14
CA PRO A 139 8.38 -34.82 -11.25
C PRO A 139 7.63 -35.04 -12.55
N ILE A 140 7.99 -36.09 -13.29
CA ILE A 140 7.29 -36.58 -14.47
C ILE A 140 6.88 -38.02 -14.23
N LYS A 141 5.60 -38.31 -14.49
CA LYS A 141 5.08 -39.68 -14.44
C LYS A 141 5.41 -40.37 -15.75
N VAL A 142 6.00 -41.55 -15.67
CA VAL A 142 6.34 -42.41 -16.80
C VAL A 142 5.51 -43.68 -16.69
N ASN A 143 4.63 -43.91 -17.64
CA ASN A 143 3.64 -44.98 -17.67
C ASN A 143 4.05 -46.10 -18.63
N SER A 144 3.54 -47.31 -18.37
CA SER A 144 3.76 -48.49 -19.21
C SER A 144 5.25 -48.84 -19.40
N MET A 145 6.04 -48.71 -18.35
CA MET A 145 7.46 -49.09 -18.39
C MET A 145 7.72 -50.46 -17.77
N ASN A 146 8.68 -51.19 -18.32
CA ASN A 146 9.17 -52.43 -17.74
C ASN A 146 9.92 -52.16 -16.43
N ARG A 147 9.41 -52.69 -15.32
CA ARG A 147 10.01 -52.57 -13.99
C ARG A 147 11.47 -53.03 -13.99
N MET A 148 11.77 -54.14 -14.64
CA MET A 148 13.08 -54.79 -14.56
C MET A 148 14.17 -54.04 -15.32
N ALA A 149 13.80 -53.06 -16.15
CA ALA A 149 14.76 -52.18 -16.80
C ALA A 149 15.35 -51.11 -15.87
N VAL A 150 14.66 -50.78 -14.78
CA VAL A 150 15.03 -49.65 -13.90
C VAL A 150 15.18 -50.06 -12.44
N PHE A 151 14.39 -51.04 -11.98
CA PHE A 151 14.34 -51.46 -10.58
C PHE A 151 14.67 -52.94 -10.42
N ASP A 152 15.27 -53.30 -9.28
CA ASP A 152 15.45 -54.68 -8.85
C ASP A 152 14.14 -55.30 -8.28
N GLN A 153 14.21 -56.54 -7.83
CA GLN A 153 13.06 -57.24 -7.23
C GLN A 153 12.56 -56.58 -5.92
N LYS A 154 13.44 -55.85 -5.22
CA LYS A 154 13.15 -55.12 -3.98
C LYS A 154 12.67 -53.67 -4.24
N PHE A 155 12.52 -53.28 -5.50
CA PHE A 155 12.18 -51.94 -5.97
C PHE A 155 13.24 -50.88 -5.66
N ASN A 156 14.50 -51.29 -5.54
CA ASN A 156 15.63 -50.36 -5.55
C ASN A 156 16.04 -50.09 -7.00
N ILE A 157 16.57 -48.91 -7.25
CA ILE A 157 17.05 -48.54 -8.58
C ILE A 157 18.30 -49.37 -8.90
N LEU A 158 18.35 -49.96 -10.10
CA LEU A 158 19.51 -50.72 -10.55
C LEU A 158 20.74 -49.80 -10.69
N PRO A 159 21.95 -50.28 -10.33
CA PRO A 159 23.18 -49.52 -10.51
C PRO A 159 23.34 -49.05 -11.97
N GLY A 160 23.62 -47.77 -12.16
CA GLY A 160 23.79 -47.18 -13.50
C GLY A 160 22.50 -46.88 -14.27
N ALA A 161 21.33 -47.38 -13.82
CA ALA A 161 20.06 -47.18 -14.55
C ALA A 161 19.72 -45.70 -14.75
N LEU A 162 19.85 -44.86 -13.72
CA LEU A 162 19.60 -43.42 -13.85
C LEU A 162 20.54 -42.75 -14.85
N LYS A 163 21.81 -43.16 -14.89
CA LYS A 163 22.80 -42.61 -15.83
C LYS A 163 22.43 -42.98 -17.27
N THR A 164 22.03 -44.24 -17.48
CA THR A 164 21.56 -44.72 -18.79
C THR A 164 20.28 -44.02 -19.22
N LEU A 165 19.29 -43.87 -18.34
CA LEU A 165 18.05 -43.16 -18.64
C LEU A 165 18.31 -41.69 -18.97
N SER A 166 19.19 -41.05 -18.19
CA SER A 166 19.59 -39.66 -18.40
C SER A 166 20.26 -39.47 -19.76
N HIS A 167 21.18 -40.38 -20.12
CA HIS A 167 21.86 -40.35 -21.41
C HIS A 167 20.91 -40.60 -22.58
N LYS A 168 20.08 -41.66 -22.51
CA LYS A 168 19.17 -42.04 -23.60
C LYS A 168 18.12 -40.98 -23.92
N ASN A 169 17.68 -40.23 -22.91
CA ASN A 169 16.66 -39.20 -23.08
C ASN A 169 17.25 -37.79 -23.17
N GLU A 170 18.59 -37.65 -23.13
CA GLU A 170 19.31 -36.36 -23.14
C GLU A 170 18.84 -35.38 -22.05
N ILE A 171 18.56 -35.91 -20.85
CA ILE A 171 18.04 -35.15 -19.70
C ILE A 171 18.78 -35.52 -18.44
N GLN A 172 18.75 -34.64 -17.45
CA GLN A 172 19.36 -34.90 -16.14
C GLN A 172 18.30 -35.41 -15.14
N ILE A 173 18.33 -36.72 -14.88
CA ILE A 173 17.47 -37.37 -13.88
C ILE A 173 18.26 -37.55 -12.60
N VAL A 174 17.71 -37.09 -11.47
CA VAL A 174 18.37 -37.20 -10.15
C VAL A 174 17.77 -38.28 -9.28
N LYS A 175 16.50 -38.62 -9.51
CA LYS A 175 15.80 -39.64 -8.72
C LYS A 175 14.71 -40.28 -9.55
N ALA A 176 14.41 -41.54 -9.24
CA ALA A 176 13.23 -42.23 -9.73
C ALA A 176 12.54 -42.98 -8.58
N ALA A 177 11.25 -43.21 -8.69
CA ALA A 177 10.51 -44.02 -7.74
C ALA A 177 9.36 -44.78 -8.41
N TRP A 178 9.16 -46.01 -7.97
CA TRP A 178 8.03 -46.83 -8.41
C TRP A 178 6.74 -46.35 -7.73
N LEU A 179 5.66 -46.14 -8.50
CA LEU A 179 4.41 -45.54 -7.99
C LEU A 179 3.39 -46.55 -7.46
N SER A 180 3.71 -47.82 -7.60
CA SER A 180 2.74 -48.88 -7.58
C SER A 180 2.92 -49.75 -6.34
N ARG A 181 1.82 -50.25 -5.77
CA ARG A 181 1.90 -51.11 -4.57
C ARG A 181 2.82 -52.30 -4.84
N LYS A 182 3.78 -52.52 -3.94
CA LYS A 182 4.79 -53.59 -4.01
C LYS A 182 4.21 -55.01 -3.85
N VAL A 183 2.91 -55.11 -3.55
CA VAL A 183 2.19 -56.37 -3.33
C VAL A 183 1.92 -57.13 -4.64
N ASN A 184 1.73 -56.41 -5.75
CA ASN A 184 1.52 -57.02 -7.06
C ASN A 184 2.74 -56.78 -7.95
N LEU A 185 3.50 -57.85 -8.22
CA LEU A 185 4.71 -57.86 -9.06
C LEU A 185 4.36 -57.75 -10.56
N LYS A 186 3.61 -56.70 -10.94
CA LYS A 186 3.34 -56.42 -12.35
C LYS A 186 4.64 -56.00 -13.04
N SER A 187 4.92 -56.60 -14.19
CA SER A 187 6.11 -56.32 -15.00
C SER A 187 6.08 -54.92 -15.60
N TYR A 188 4.90 -54.43 -16.03
CA TYR A 188 4.71 -53.10 -16.59
C TYR A 188 3.84 -52.23 -15.68
N ARG A 189 4.32 -51.02 -15.35
CA ARG A 189 3.54 -50.01 -14.63
C ARG A 189 4.20 -48.64 -14.68
N SER A 190 3.78 -47.75 -13.79
CA SER A 190 4.25 -46.37 -13.75
C SER A 190 5.36 -46.15 -12.72
N MET A 191 6.33 -45.33 -13.10
CA MET A 191 7.28 -44.70 -12.19
C MET A 191 7.13 -43.17 -12.24
N VAL A 192 7.75 -42.50 -11.28
CA VAL A 192 8.03 -41.06 -11.35
C VAL A 192 9.52 -40.87 -11.51
N VAL A 193 9.93 -39.97 -12.40
CA VAL A 193 11.30 -39.48 -12.52
C VAL A 193 11.35 -38.02 -12.10
N TYR A 194 12.42 -37.64 -11.41
CA TYR A 194 12.62 -36.29 -10.92
C TYR A 194 13.76 -35.64 -11.68
N LEU A 195 13.46 -34.50 -12.31
CA LEU A 195 14.40 -33.75 -13.13
C LEU A 195 14.86 -32.48 -12.40
N THR A 196 16.06 -32.00 -12.74
CA THR A 196 16.61 -30.75 -12.20
C THR A 196 16.24 -29.51 -13.02
N LYS A 197 15.81 -29.70 -14.28
CA LYS A 197 15.50 -28.61 -15.21
C LYS A 197 14.04 -28.66 -15.64
N SER A 198 13.35 -27.52 -15.52
CA SER A 198 11.95 -27.36 -15.96
C SER A 198 11.78 -27.59 -17.47
N ASN A 199 12.75 -27.14 -18.28
CA ASN A 199 12.70 -27.33 -19.74
C ASN A 199 12.72 -28.81 -20.14
N ASN A 200 13.46 -29.65 -19.42
CA ASN A 200 13.47 -31.09 -19.67
C ASN A 200 12.09 -31.70 -19.35
N ALA A 201 11.44 -31.24 -18.28
CA ALA A 201 10.09 -31.67 -17.93
C ALA A 201 9.07 -31.26 -19.00
N LYS A 202 9.14 -30.01 -19.47
CA LYS A 202 8.29 -29.51 -20.57
C LYS A 202 8.49 -30.31 -21.86
N LYS A 203 9.75 -30.55 -22.26
CA LYS A 203 10.09 -31.36 -23.43
C LYS A 203 9.44 -32.74 -23.36
N LEU A 204 9.62 -33.45 -22.25
CA LEU A 204 9.02 -34.76 -22.05
C LEU A 204 7.49 -34.74 -22.10
N LEU A 205 6.85 -33.69 -21.56
CA LEU A 205 5.39 -33.56 -21.59
C LEU A 205 4.86 -33.19 -22.98
N GLN A 206 5.65 -32.54 -23.83
CA GLN A 206 5.31 -32.22 -25.22
C GLN A 206 5.53 -33.42 -26.15
N GLU A 207 6.61 -34.17 -25.93
CA GLU A 207 6.99 -35.33 -26.76
C GLU A 207 6.14 -36.57 -26.43
N HIS A 208 5.57 -36.66 -25.23
CA HIS A 208 4.70 -37.75 -24.77
C HIS A 208 5.37 -39.15 -24.69
N TYR A 209 6.67 -39.26 -24.90
CA TYR A 209 7.42 -40.51 -24.78
C TYR A 209 8.66 -40.41 -23.89
N PHE A 210 9.17 -41.56 -23.45
CA PHE A 210 10.36 -41.70 -22.63
C PHE A 210 11.05 -43.03 -22.94
N LEU A 211 12.35 -43.00 -23.24
CA LEU A 211 13.13 -44.16 -23.68
C LEU A 211 13.70 -44.95 -22.50
N ILE A 212 13.43 -46.25 -22.47
CA ILE A 212 13.83 -47.17 -21.39
C ILE A 212 14.30 -48.49 -22.00
N ALA A 213 15.58 -48.83 -21.85
CA ALA A 213 16.12 -50.14 -22.25
C ALA A 213 15.79 -50.60 -23.70
N GLY A 214 15.49 -49.69 -24.63
CA GLY A 214 15.13 -50.02 -26.02
C GLY A 214 13.62 -50.01 -26.29
N GLU A 215 12.80 -49.80 -25.26
CA GLU A 215 11.35 -49.58 -25.33
C GLU A 215 11.02 -48.09 -25.15
N SER A 216 9.83 -47.70 -25.60
CA SER A 216 9.23 -46.39 -25.29
C SER A 216 8.14 -46.55 -24.23
N ALA A 217 8.12 -45.60 -23.29
CA ALA A 217 7.10 -45.44 -22.26
C ALA A 217 6.41 -44.09 -22.43
N TYR A 218 5.21 -43.92 -21.88
CA TYR A 218 4.44 -42.69 -22.03
C TYR A 218 4.67 -41.72 -20.88
N THR A 219 4.83 -40.44 -21.17
CA THR A 219 4.98 -39.39 -20.14
C THR A 219 3.65 -38.71 -19.85
N SER A 220 3.42 -38.39 -18.59
CA SER A 220 2.29 -37.57 -18.16
C SER A 220 2.66 -36.71 -16.96
N VAL A 221 1.81 -35.74 -16.65
CA VAL A 221 1.93 -34.95 -15.42
C VAL A 221 1.86 -35.88 -14.20
N PHE A 222 2.66 -35.57 -13.18
CA PHE A 222 2.64 -36.26 -11.89
C PHE A 222 1.80 -35.45 -10.91
N GLU A 223 0.67 -36.03 -10.49
CA GLU A 223 -0.29 -35.46 -9.53
C GLU A 223 -0.01 -35.89 -8.08
#